data_AF-A0A127JXH8-F1
#
_entry.id   AF-A0A127JXH8-F1
#
_cell.length_a   1.000
_cell.length_b   1.000
_cell.length_c   1.000
_cell.angle_alpha   90.00
_cell.angle_beta   90.00
_cell.angle_gamma   90.00
#
_symmetry.space_group_name_H-M   'P 1'
#
loop_
_entity.id
_entity.type
_entity.pdbx_description
1 polymer ?
#
loop_
_entity_poly.entity_id
_entity_poly.type
_entity_poly.pdbx_seq_one_letter_code
_entity_poly.pdbx_strand_id
1 'polypeptide(L)'
;MIGRLALFALAAASAALPAAAQGIYRCGNSYSQQPCPGGNELKAPAGPSAREQARARQEARNEARTADAMERARLKEEAKPVPVYIPPEKHEAASEPGKPGSLKNVKRPPSPYFSAVPPAEPKK
;
A
#
# COMPACT_ATOMS: atom_id res chain seq x y z
N MET A 1 42.49 -1.79 -17.74
CA MET A 1 41.61 -2.90 -17.27
C MET A 1 41.86 -3.31 -15.82
N ILE A 2 43.09 -3.20 -15.30
CA ILE A 2 43.46 -3.62 -13.92
C ILE A 2 42.68 -2.87 -12.82
N GLY A 3 42.46 -1.56 -12.98
CA GLY A 3 41.74 -0.76 -11.97
C GLY A 3 40.26 -1.12 -11.78
N ARG A 4 39.58 -1.59 -12.85
CA ARG A 4 38.18 -2.05 -12.75
C ARG A 4 38.09 -3.39 -12.01
N LEU A 5 39.02 -4.31 -12.28
CA LEU A 5 39.14 -5.60 -11.57
C LEU A 5 39.44 -5.40 -10.08
N ALA A 6 40.32 -4.46 -9.73
CA ALA A 6 40.61 -4.13 -8.33
C ALA A 6 39.39 -3.55 -7.60
N LEU A 7 38.59 -2.72 -8.26
CA LEU A 7 37.37 -2.15 -7.69
C LEU A 7 36.29 -3.23 -7.45
N PHE A 8 36.12 -4.16 -8.39
CA PHE A 8 35.20 -5.30 -8.23
C PHE A 8 35.65 -6.27 -7.13
N ALA A 9 36.96 -6.53 -7.00
CA ALA A 9 37.48 -7.39 -5.95
C ALA A 9 37.31 -6.78 -4.55
N LEU A 10 37.52 -5.47 -4.40
CA LEU A 10 37.35 -4.78 -3.13
C LEU A 10 35.86 -4.70 -2.71
N ALA A 11 34.95 -4.52 -3.67
CA ALA A 11 33.50 -4.53 -3.42
C ALA A 11 32.95 -5.93 -3.09
N ALA A 12 33.52 -6.98 -3.67
CA ALA A 12 33.16 -8.36 -3.33
C ALA A 12 33.66 -8.75 -1.92
N ALA A 13 34.82 -8.23 -1.50
CA ALA A 13 35.38 -8.51 -0.18
C ALA A 13 34.53 -7.93 0.97
N SER A 14 33.90 -6.76 0.80
CA SER A 14 33.04 -6.16 1.83
C SER A 14 31.71 -6.90 2.04
N ALA A 15 31.24 -7.66 1.05
CA ALA A 15 30.03 -8.48 1.18
C ALA A 15 30.26 -9.80 1.97
N ALA A 16 31.53 -10.18 2.18
CA ALA A 16 31.90 -11.46 2.78
C ALA A 16 32.31 -11.36 4.26
N LEU A 17 32.44 -10.16 4.84
CA LEU A 17 32.71 -10.04 6.27
C LEU A 17 31.40 -10.27 7.04
N PRO A 18 31.29 -11.35 7.84
CA PRO A 18 30.22 -11.42 8.82
C PRO A 18 30.38 -10.21 9.75
N ALA A 19 29.32 -9.39 9.87
CA ALA A 19 29.28 -8.34 10.87
C ALA A 19 29.35 -9.03 12.24
N ALA A 20 30.55 -9.09 12.81
CA ALA A 20 30.72 -9.57 14.18
C ALA A 20 29.87 -8.66 15.07
N ALA A 21 28.87 -9.24 15.71
CA ALA A 21 28.00 -8.52 16.61
C ALA A 21 28.88 -7.90 17.71
N GLN A 22 29.05 -6.59 17.66
CA GLN A 22 29.71 -5.82 18.72
C GLN A 22 28.86 -6.03 19.96
N GLY A 23 29.45 -6.51 21.07
CA GLY A 23 28.69 -6.72 22.31
C GLY A 23 28.08 -5.40 22.77
N ILE A 24 26.75 -5.29 22.76
CA ILE A 24 26.04 -4.10 23.26
C ILE A 24 25.56 -4.40 24.67
N TYR A 25 25.87 -3.50 25.60
CA TYR A 25 25.52 -3.62 27.01
C TYR A 25 24.49 -2.56 27.38
N ARG A 26 23.49 -2.93 28.18
CA ARG A 26 22.55 -1.98 28.78
C ARG A 26 23.00 -1.63 30.19
N CYS A 27 23.46 -0.39 30.35
CA CYS A 27 23.95 0.17 31.60
C CYS A 27 22.87 1.08 32.20
N GLY A 28 21.91 0.49 32.93
CA GLY A 28 20.74 1.22 33.44
C GLY A 28 19.86 1.76 32.31
N ASN A 29 19.94 3.07 32.06
CA ASN A 29 19.16 3.77 31.02
C ASN A 29 19.96 4.10 29.75
N SER A 30 21.23 3.69 29.67
CA SER A 30 22.10 3.96 28.52
C SER A 30 22.61 2.65 27.90
N TYR A 31 22.92 2.70 26.60
CA TYR A 31 23.56 1.60 25.88
C TYR A 31 25.05 1.90 25.69
N SER A 32 25.90 0.89 25.82
CA SER A 32 27.36 0.99 25.69
C SER A 32 27.90 -0.15 24.83
N GLN A 33 29.00 0.12 24.11
CA GLN A 33 29.77 -0.89 23.37
C GLN A 33 30.89 -1.52 24.23
N GLN A 34 31.06 -1.02 25.46
CA GLN A 34 31.99 -1.53 26.46
C GLN A 34 31.22 -2.08 27.68
N PRO A 35 31.70 -3.16 28.33
CA PRO A 35 31.08 -3.72 29.51
C PRO A 35 31.09 -2.71 30.66
N CYS A 36 29.99 -2.64 31.40
CA CYS A 36 29.80 -1.71 32.52
C CYS A 36 29.42 -2.47 33.80
N PRO A 37 29.81 -1.97 34.98
CA PRO A 37 29.49 -2.61 36.26
C PRO A 37 27.97 -2.66 36.46
N GLY A 38 27.43 -3.87 36.64
CA GLY A 38 25.99 -4.11 36.76
C GLY A 38 25.19 -4.02 35.46
N GLY A 39 25.85 -3.90 34.31
CA GLY A 39 25.19 -3.91 33.00
C GLY A 39 24.89 -5.32 32.50
N ASN A 40 23.82 -5.44 31.72
CA ASN A 40 23.47 -6.69 31.05
C ASN A 40 23.92 -6.67 29.59
N GLU A 41 24.60 -7.74 29.16
CA GLU A 41 24.92 -7.94 27.75
C GLU A 41 23.64 -8.25 26.96
N LEU A 42 23.42 -7.52 25.87
CA LEU A 42 22.33 -7.75 24.95
C LEU A 42 22.84 -8.60 23.79
N LYS A 43 22.37 -9.84 23.73
CA LYS A 43 22.60 -10.70 22.57
C LYS A 43 21.75 -10.21 21.41
N ALA A 44 22.37 -10.08 20.24
CA ALA A 44 21.62 -9.91 19.02
C ALA A 44 20.62 -11.08 18.87
N PRO A 45 19.36 -10.80 18.51
CA PRO A 45 18.41 -11.87 18.26
C PRO A 45 18.95 -12.78 17.15
N ALA A 46 18.67 -14.07 17.25
CA ALA A 46 18.98 -14.99 16.16
C ALA A 46 18.28 -14.51 14.89
N GLY A 47 19.00 -14.54 13.76
CA GLY A 47 18.42 -14.22 12.46
C GLY A 47 17.25 -15.15 12.12
N PRO A 48 16.44 -14.81 11.10
CA PRO A 48 15.29 -15.62 10.72
C PRO A 48 15.72 -17.03 10.30
N SER A 49 15.00 -18.03 10.79
CA SER A 49 15.22 -19.43 10.46
C SER A 49 15.01 -19.68 8.95
N ALA A 50 15.60 -20.76 8.42
CA ALA A 50 15.42 -21.14 7.02
C ALA A 50 13.93 -21.31 6.64
N ARG A 51 13.10 -21.80 7.57
CA ARG A 51 11.66 -21.95 7.38
C ARG A 51 10.96 -20.59 7.26
N GLU A 52 11.31 -19.63 8.11
CA GLU A 52 10.75 -18.27 8.05
C GLU A 52 11.15 -17.57 6.75
N GLN A 53 12.41 -17.72 6.34
CA GLN A 53 12.87 -17.19 5.06
C GLN A 53 12.13 -17.82 3.87
N ALA A 54 11.90 -19.13 3.90
CA ALA A 54 11.15 -19.82 2.86
C ALA A 54 9.69 -19.34 2.78
N ARG A 55 9.04 -19.16 3.95
CA ARG A 55 7.67 -18.62 4.04
C ARG A 55 7.59 -17.19 3.49
N ALA A 56 8.48 -16.29 3.93
CA ALA A 56 8.50 -14.91 3.47
C ALA A 56 8.70 -14.83 1.93
N ARG A 57 9.57 -15.68 1.38
CA ARG A 57 9.76 -15.76 -0.08
C ARG A 57 8.52 -16.27 -0.81
N GLN A 58 7.76 -17.18 -0.21
CA GLN A 58 6.51 -17.67 -0.79
C GLN A 58 5.43 -16.61 -0.77
N GLU A 59 5.28 -15.90 0.34
CA GLU A 59 4.35 -14.77 0.48
C GLU A 59 4.66 -13.68 -0.55
N ALA A 60 5.92 -13.26 -0.67
CA ALA A 60 6.35 -12.28 -1.67
C ALA A 60 6.02 -12.70 -3.11
N ARG A 61 6.16 -14.00 -3.45
CA ARG A 61 5.77 -14.52 -4.77
C ARG A 61 4.26 -14.45 -5.00
N ASN A 62 3.47 -14.71 -3.97
CA ASN A 62 2.01 -14.65 -4.08
C ASN A 62 1.52 -13.21 -4.20
N GLU A 63 2.14 -12.28 -3.47
CA GLU A 63 1.87 -10.85 -3.57
C GLU A 63 2.19 -10.33 -4.97
N ALA A 64 3.36 -10.68 -5.53
CA ALA A 64 3.73 -10.31 -6.90
C ALA A 64 2.70 -10.79 -7.92
N ARG A 65 2.24 -12.05 -7.82
CA ARG A 65 1.19 -12.59 -8.71
C ARG A 65 -0.13 -11.84 -8.58
N THR A 66 -0.49 -11.46 -7.36
CA THR A 66 -1.72 -10.69 -7.10
C THR A 66 -1.61 -9.30 -7.71
N ALA A 67 -0.45 -8.64 -7.56
CA ALA A 67 -0.18 -7.34 -8.17
C ALA A 67 -0.28 -7.39 -9.71
N ASP A 68 0.36 -8.38 -10.34
CA ASP A 68 0.29 -8.58 -11.80
C ASP A 68 -1.16 -8.81 -12.27
N ALA A 69 -1.95 -9.56 -11.49
CA ALA A 69 -3.34 -9.82 -11.82
C ALA A 69 -4.18 -8.53 -11.76
N MET A 70 -3.95 -7.67 -10.76
CA MET A 70 -4.61 -6.37 -10.64
C MET A 70 -4.22 -5.43 -11.78
N GLU A 71 -2.94 -5.39 -12.16
CA GLU A 71 -2.48 -4.59 -13.31
C GLU A 71 -3.16 -5.04 -14.60
N ARG A 72 -3.20 -6.35 -14.85
CA ARG A 72 -3.90 -6.91 -16.02
C ARG A 72 -5.39 -6.61 -16.00
N ALA A 73 -6.02 -6.62 -14.84
CA ALA A 73 -7.43 -6.24 -14.71
C ALA A 73 -7.66 -4.77 -15.09
N ARG A 74 -6.83 -3.86 -14.58
CA ARG A 74 -6.85 -2.44 -14.95
C ARG A 74 -6.71 -2.25 -16.46
N LEU A 75 -5.70 -2.86 -17.07
CA LEU A 75 -5.46 -2.76 -18.52
C LEU A 75 -6.65 -3.29 -19.35
N LYS A 76 -7.30 -4.36 -18.89
CA LYS A 76 -8.51 -4.89 -19.55
C LYS A 76 -9.70 -3.95 -19.45
N GLU A 77 -9.83 -3.21 -18.35
CA GLU A 77 -10.90 -2.22 -18.19
C GLU A 77 -10.65 -0.97 -19.03
N GLU A 78 -9.41 -0.48 -19.07
CA GLU A 78 -9.00 0.65 -19.91
C GLU A 78 -9.14 0.34 -21.40
N ALA A 79 -8.95 -0.92 -21.80
CA ALA A 79 -9.14 -1.35 -23.18
C ALA A 79 -10.62 -1.43 -23.60
N LYS A 80 -11.58 -1.35 -22.67
CA LYS A 80 -13.01 -1.36 -23.03
C LYS A 80 -13.38 -0.01 -23.64
N PRO A 81 -13.94 0.02 -24.85
CA PRO A 81 -14.40 1.27 -25.44
C PRO A 81 -15.55 1.83 -24.59
N VAL A 82 -15.36 3.03 -24.04
CA VAL A 82 -16.43 3.76 -23.36
C VAL A 82 -17.28 4.43 -24.44
N PRO A 83 -18.61 4.20 -24.48
CA PRO A 83 -19.47 4.90 -25.42
C PRO A 83 -19.46 6.39 -25.08
N VAL A 84 -18.94 7.21 -25.99
CA VAL A 84 -19.04 8.67 -25.93
C VAL A 84 -20.48 9.04 -26.25
N TYR A 85 -21.26 9.36 -25.23
CA TYR A 85 -22.60 9.91 -25.42
C TYR A 85 -22.45 11.41 -25.70
N ILE A 86 -22.63 11.79 -26.97
CA ILE A 86 -22.82 13.19 -27.34
C ILE A 86 -24.32 13.48 -27.15
N PRO A 87 -24.71 14.28 -26.14
CA PRO A 87 -26.10 14.69 -26.02
C PRO A 87 -26.49 15.42 -27.30
N PRO A 88 -27.68 15.14 -27.87
CA PRO A 88 -28.14 15.87 -29.04
C PRO A 88 -28.16 17.36 -28.71
N GLU A 89 -27.64 18.19 -29.62
CA GLU A 89 -27.79 19.65 -29.52
C GLU A 89 -29.28 19.94 -29.40
N LYS A 90 -29.69 20.44 -28.24
CA LYS A 90 -31.00 21.07 -28.12
C LYS A 90 -30.95 22.26 -29.06
N HIS A 91 -31.54 22.12 -30.23
CA HIS A 91 -31.98 23.28 -30.99
C HIS A 91 -32.95 24.02 -30.07
N GLU A 92 -32.48 25.13 -29.49
CA GLU A 92 -33.33 26.10 -28.83
C GLU A 92 -34.23 26.71 -29.91
N ALA A 93 -35.32 26.01 -30.22
CA ALA A 93 -36.51 26.69 -30.68
C ALA A 93 -36.90 27.64 -29.55
N ALA A 94 -36.78 28.94 -29.84
CA ALA A 94 -37.10 30.06 -28.98
C ALA A 94 -38.18 29.71 -27.95
N SER A 95 -37.80 29.64 -26.68
CA SER A 95 -38.74 29.50 -25.58
C SER A 95 -39.53 30.80 -25.45
N GLU A 96 -40.80 30.76 -25.86
CA GLU A 96 -41.80 31.72 -25.37
C GLU A 96 -41.92 31.63 -23.83
N PRO A 97 -42.23 32.74 -23.13
CA PRO A 97 -42.19 32.79 -21.68
C PRO A 97 -43.40 32.08 -21.06
N GLY A 98 -43.24 30.79 -20.72
CA GLY A 98 -44.27 29.96 -20.10
C GLY A 98 -44.02 29.67 -18.61
N LYS A 99 -44.71 30.42 -17.74
CA LYS A 99 -45.16 30.19 -16.34
C LYS A 99 -44.35 29.28 -15.38
N PRO A 100 -44.13 29.70 -14.11
CA PRO A 100 -43.39 28.92 -13.12
C PRO A 100 -44.18 27.66 -12.68
N GLY A 101 -43.76 26.50 -13.18
CA GLY A 101 -44.27 25.20 -12.76
C GLY A 101 -43.60 24.72 -11.47
N SER A 102 -44.42 24.45 -10.45
CA SER A 102 -44.04 23.94 -9.13
C SER A 102 -43.10 22.72 -9.17
N LEU A 103 -42.02 22.75 -8.38
CA LEU A 103 -41.16 21.60 -8.10
C LEU A 103 -41.97 20.52 -7.37
N LYS A 104 -42.42 19.50 -8.10
CA LYS A 104 -42.92 18.26 -7.47
C LYS A 104 -41.71 17.44 -7.02
N ASN A 105 -41.64 17.19 -5.71
CA ASN A 105 -40.65 16.32 -5.07
C ASN A 105 -40.64 14.93 -5.75
N VAL A 106 -39.66 14.70 -6.62
CA VAL A 106 -39.39 13.37 -7.16
C VAL A 106 -38.61 12.58 -6.11
N LYS A 107 -39.31 11.70 -5.39
CA LYS A 107 -38.69 10.73 -4.47
C LYS A 107 -37.86 9.76 -5.32
N ARG A 108 -36.53 9.94 -5.36
CA ARG A 108 -35.63 9.00 -6.05
C ARG A 108 -35.59 7.66 -5.29
N PRO A 109 -35.58 6.52 -6.00
CA PRO A 109 -35.35 5.22 -5.37
C PRO A 109 -33.92 5.18 -4.78
N PRO A 110 -33.72 4.47 -3.64
CA PRO A 110 -32.41 4.36 -3.02
C PRO A 110 -31.42 3.64 -3.97
N SER A 111 -30.18 4.13 -4.04
CA SER A 111 -29.16 3.53 -4.89
C SER A 111 -28.75 2.15 -4.33
N PRO A 112 -28.41 1.17 -5.19
CA PRO A 112 -28.00 -0.17 -4.74
C PRO A 112 -26.63 -0.19 -4.04
N TYR A 113 -25.94 0.96 -3.98
CA TYR A 113 -24.57 1.05 -3.47
C TYR A 113 -24.47 1.80 -2.15
N PHE A 114 -25.54 2.46 -1.67
CA PHE A 114 -25.52 3.10 -0.37
C PHE A 114 -26.92 3.38 0.19
N SER A 115 -27.24 2.78 1.34
CA SER A 115 -28.37 3.19 2.19
C SER A 115 -27.87 3.33 3.63
N ALA A 116 -27.89 4.57 4.15
CA ALA A 116 -27.57 4.83 5.55
C ALA A 116 -28.81 4.53 6.41
N VAL A 117 -28.68 3.62 7.36
CA VAL A 117 -29.72 3.36 8.38
C VAL A 117 -29.37 4.22 9.61
N PRO A 118 -30.17 5.24 9.96
CA PRO A 118 -29.94 6.02 11.17
C PRO A 118 -30.24 5.17 12.42
N PRO A 119 -29.53 5.40 13.55
CA PRO A 119 -29.82 4.72 14.80
C PRO A 119 -31.22 5.09 15.30
N ALA A 120 -31.93 4.11 15.89
CA ALA A 120 -33.25 4.35 16.47
C ALA A 120 -33.14 5.32 17.66
N GLU A 121 -33.98 6.35 17.66
CA GLU A 121 -34.05 7.30 18.75
C GLU A 121 -34.48 6.61 20.07
N PRO A 122 -33.87 6.97 21.21
CA PRO A 122 -34.23 6.38 22.50
C PRO A 122 -35.66 6.78 22.88
N LYS A 123 -36.47 5.79 23.26
CA LYS A 123 -37.82 6.02 23.77
C LYS A 123 -37.72 6.70 25.14
N LYS A 124 -38.41 7.84 25.29
CA LYS A 124 -38.58 8.57 26.55
C LYS A 124 -39.44 7.76 27.53
#